data_AF-A0A6B3HHN8-F1
#
_entry.id   AF-A0A6B3HHN8-F1
#
_cell.length_a   1.000
_cell.length_b   1.000
_cell.length_c   1.000
_cell.angle_alpha   90.00
_cell.angle_beta   90.00
_cell.angle_gamma   90.00
#
_symmetry.space_group_name_H-M   'P 1'
#
loop_
_entity.id
_entity.type
_entity.pdbx_description
1 polymer ?
#
loop_
_entity_poly.entity_id
_entity_poly.type
_entity_poly.pdbx_seq_one_letter_code
_entity_poly.pdbx_strand_id
1 'polypeptide(L)' 'MGGVPGVPPADAAAGLARFNEAPFATAEAALLECCGSLRWAHRMAAHRPFPDLASLLAASDEAGYDLAP' A
#
# COMPACT_ATOMS: atom_id res chain seq x y z
N MET A 1 9.06 25.17 -4.01
CA MET A 1 7.85 24.33 -3.87
C MET A 1 8.24 23.13 -3.03
N GLY A 2 8.41 23.32 -1.72
CA GLY A 2 8.73 22.24 -0.80
C GLY A 2 7.43 21.79 -0.15
N GLY A 3 6.93 20.62 -0.54
CA GLY A 3 5.84 19.98 0.18
C GLY A 3 6.34 19.66 1.59
N VAL A 4 5.67 20.20 2.60
CA VAL A 4 5.78 19.68 3.96
C VAL A 4 5.54 18.16 3.89
N PRO A 5 6.35 17.30 4.55
CA PRO A 5 5.90 15.95 4.85
C PRO A 5 4.72 16.15 5.79
N GLY A 6 3.51 16.20 5.23
CA GLY A 6 2.29 16.28 6.01
C GLY A 6 2.29 15.05 6.88
N VAL A 7 2.36 15.24 8.19
CA VAL A 7 2.09 14.15 9.12
C VAL A 7 0.77 13.54 8.66
N PRO A 8 0.73 12.24 8.31
CA PRO A 8 -0.54 11.63 7.95
C PRO A 8 -1.47 11.83 9.15
N PRO A 9 -2.76 12.12 8.90
CA PRO A 9 -3.69 12.21 10.00
C PRO A 9 -3.64 10.88 10.78
N ALA A 10 -3.77 10.93 12.10
CA ALA A 10 -3.42 9.81 12.98
C ALA A 10 -4.16 8.50 12.63
N ASP A 11 -5.34 8.61 12.01
CA ASP A 11 -6.09 7.49 11.45
C ASP A 11 -5.35 6.77 10.32
N ALA A 12 -4.69 7.49 9.42
CA ALA A 12 -3.91 6.90 8.33
C ALA A 12 -2.66 6.18 8.85
N ALA A 13 -2.00 6.72 9.89
CA ALA A 13 -0.88 6.04 10.54
C ALA A 13 -1.33 4.75 11.26
N ALA A 14 -2.46 4.79 11.98
CA ALA A 14 -3.04 3.60 12.61
C ALA A 14 -3.51 2.56 11.58
N GLY A 15 -4.10 3.02 10.48
CA GLY A 15 -4.51 2.18 9.35
C GLY A 15 -3.31 1.49 8.69
N LEU A 16 -2.21 2.22 8.50
CA LEU A 16 -0.98 1.67 7.93
C LEU A 16 -0.34 0.62 8.85
N ALA A 17 -0.29 0.88 10.16
CA ALA A 17 0.20 -0.09 11.14
C ALA A 17 -0.62 -1.39 11.09
N ARG A 18 -1.95 -1.27 11.11
CA ARG A 18 -2.87 -2.42 10.97
C ARG A 18 -2.65 -3.17 9.64
N PHE A 19 -2.43 -2.45 8.55
CA PHE A 19 -2.18 -3.04 7.24
C PHE A 19 -0.85 -3.81 7.20
N ASN A 20 0.21 -3.26 7.80
CA ASN A 20 1.52 -3.90 7.91
C ASN A 20 1.46 -5.20 8.74
N GLU A 21 0.63 -5.23 9.80
CA GLU A 21 0.47 -6.38 10.69
C GLU A 21 -0.56 -7.41 10.20
N ALA A 22 -1.42 -7.04 9.26
CA ALA A 22 -2.47 -7.94 8.77
C ALA A 22 -1.89 -9.22 8.16
N PRO A 23 -2.58 -10.38 8.31
CA PRO A 23 -2.21 -11.59 7.60
C PRO A 23 -2.11 -11.36 6.09
N PHE A 24 -1.22 -12.07 5.42
CA PHE A 24 -0.99 -11.92 3.98
C PHE A 24 -2.29 -11.98 3.17
N ALA A 25 -3.09 -13.02 3.37
CA ALA A 25 -4.36 -13.20 2.67
C ALA A 25 -5.37 -12.07 2.95
N THR A 26 -5.37 -11.51 4.16
CA THR A 26 -6.25 -10.39 4.52
C THR A 26 -5.84 -9.10 3.81
N ALA A 27 -4.54 -8.81 3.77
CA ALA A 27 -4.03 -7.65 3.05
C ALA A 27 -4.23 -7.78 1.54
N GLU A 28 -3.94 -8.96 0.97
CA GLU A 28 -4.16 -9.25 -0.45
C GLU A 28 -5.64 -9.11 -0.83
N ALA A 29 -6.57 -9.65 -0.01
CA ALA A 29 -8.00 -9.50 -0.25
C ALA A 29 -8.44 -8.02 -0.21
N ALA A 30 -7.99 -7.24 0.78
CA ALA A 30 -8.32 -5.82 0.85
C ALA A 30 -7.77 -5.03 -0.35
N LEU A 31 -6.58 -5.37 -0.83
CA LEU A 31 -5.97 -4.77 -2.03
C LEU A 31 -6.72 -5.15 -3.32
N LEU A 32 -7.21 -6.39 -3.41
CA LEU A 32 -8.04 -6.87 -4.52
C LEU A 32 -9.36 -6.11 -4.62
N GLU A 33 -10.00 -5.76 -3.49
CA GLU A 33 -11.22 -4.95 -3.49
C GLU A 33 -11.00 -3.54 -4.04
N CYS A 34 -9.76 -3.03 -4.02
CA CYS A 34 -9.41 -1.70 -4.52
C CYS A 34 -9.08 -1.69 -6.03
N CYS A 35 -8.08 -2.46 -6.45
CA CYS A 35 -7.55 -2.42 -7.83
C CYS A 35 -7.95 -3.62 -8.70
N GLY A 36 -8.55 -4.67 -8.13
CA GLY A 36 -8.98 -5.87 -8.86
C GLY A 36 -7.87 -6.72 -9.48
N SER A 37 -6.60 -6.35 -9.31
CA SER A 37 -5.45 -7.05 -9.91
C SER A 37 -4.75 -7.94 -8.89
N LEU A 38 -4.82 -9.26 -9.09
CA LEU A 38 -4.19 -10.25 -8.21
C LEU A 38 -2.67 -10.12 -8.17
N ARG A 39 -2.03 -9.93 -9.34
CA ARG A 39 -0.56 -9.81 -9.42
C ARG A 39 -0.06 -8.59 -8.64
N TRP A 40 -0.79 -7.48 -8.75
CA TRP A 40 -0.51 -6.26 -8.01
C TRP A 40 -0.76 -6.42 -6.51
N ALA A 41 -1.91 -6.99 -6.13
CA ALA A 41 -2.26 -7.22 -4.73
C ALA A 41 -1.25 -8.13 -4.02
N HIS A 42 -0.83 -9.22 -4.68
CA HIS A 42 0.20 -10.11 -4.17
C HIS A 42 1.53 -9.38 -3.98
N ARG A 43 1.98 -8.57 -4.97
CA ARG A 43 3.22 -7.79 -4.89
C ARG A 43 3.19 -6.82 -3.71
N MET A 44 2.09 -6.09 -3.55
CA MET A 44 1.90 -5.14 -2.46
C MET A 44 1.86 -5.85 -1.09
N ALA A 45 1.14 -6.98 -0.97
CA ALA A 45 1.06 -7.75 0.26
C ALA A 45 2.41 -8.36 0.67
N ALA A 46 3.27 -8.72 -0.29
CA ALA A 46 4.61 -9.27 -0.08
C ALA A 46 5.67 -8.19 0.26
N HIS A 47 5.45 -6.94 -0.16
CA HIS A 47 6.43 -5.87 0.03
C HIS A 47 6.37 -5.21 1.42
N ARG A 48 5.30 -5.46 2.18
CA ARG A 48 5.18 -5.02 3.57
C ARG A 48 6.39 -5.48 4.40
N PRO A 49 6.84 -4.68 5.37
CA PRO A 49 6.17 -3.49 5.92
C PRO A 49 6.52 -2.17 5.20
N PHE A 50 5.55 -1.26 5.14
CA PHE A 50 5.74 0.10 4.63
C PHE A 50 6.01 1.09 5.79
N PRO A 51 7.04 1.94 5.69
CA PRO A 51 7.39 2.87 6.77
C PRO A 51 6.41 4.04 6.92
N ASP A 52 5.77 4.46 5.83
CA ASP A 52 4.83 5.58 5.79
C ASP A 52 3.87 5.46 4.60
N LEU A 53 2.83 6.30 4.58
CA LEU A 53 1.81 6.27 3.55
C LEU A 53 2.36 6.64 2.17
N ALA A 54 3.32 7.57 2.07
CA ALA A 54 3.91 7.95 0.80
C ALA A 54 4.71 6.79 0.20
N SER A 55 5.42 6.02 1.02
CA SER A 55 6.11 4.79 0.61
C SER A 55 5.12 3.73 0.09
N LEU A 56 3.96 3.56 0.74
CA LEU A 56 2.90 2.66 0.26
C LEU A 56 2.34 3.11 -1.10
N LEU A 57 2.04 4.40 -1.24
CA LEU A 57 1.50 4.97 -2.47
C LEU A 57 2.51 4.88 -3.63
N ALA A 58 3.78 5.17 -3.37
CA ALA A 58 4.85 5.03 -4.36
C ALA A 58 4.99 3.58 -4.84
N ALA A 59 4.99 2.61 -3.92
CA ALA A 59 5.05 1.19 -4.29
C ALA A 59 3.80 0.74 -5.07
N SER A 60 2.63 1.29 -4.75
CA SER A 60 1.38 1.07 -5.48
C SER A 60 1.49 1.52 -6.94
N ASP A 61 1.97 2.75 -7.16
CA ASP A 61 2.18 3.30 -8.51
C ASP A 61 3.21 2.49 -9.30
N GLU A 62 4.34 2.14 -8.68
CA GLU A 62 5.35 1.28 -9.28
C GLU A 62 4.81 -0.10 -9.66
N ALA A 63 3.99 -0.71 -8.80
CA ALA A 63 3.33 -1.97 -9.09
C ALA A 63 2.28 -1.85 -10.20
N GLY A 64 1.67 -0.68 -10.35
CA GLY A 64 0.76 -0.36 -11.44
C GLY A 64 1.46 -0.32 -12.79
N TYR A 65 2.67 0.25 -12.86
CA TYR A 65 3.46 0.30 -14.11
C TYR A 65 3.83 -1.09 -14.64
N ASP A 66 4.10 -2.04 -13.75
CA ASP A 66 4.36 -3.42 -14.17
C ASP A 66 3.16 -4.04 -14.89
N LEU A 67 1.93 -3.63 -14.57
CA LEU A 67 0.70 -4.16 -15.19
C LEU A 67 0.47 -3.66 -16.61
N ALA A 68 1.24 -2.67 -17.08
CA ALA A 68 1.19 -2.25 -18.48
C ALA A 68 1.46 -3.44 -19.42
N PRO A 69 0.80 -3.50 -20.59
CA PRO A 69 0.82 -4.66 -21.48
C PRO A 69 2.19 -4.97 -22.09
#